data_AF-A0A958V1A6-F1
#
_entry.id   AF-A0A958V1A6-F1
#
_cell.length_a   1.000
_cell.length_b   1.000
_cell.length_c   1.000
_cell.angle_alpha   90.00
_cell.angle_beta   90.00
_cell.angle_gamma   90.00
#
_symmetry.space_group_name_H-M   'P 1'
#
loop_
_entity.id
_entity.type
_entity.pdbx_description
1 polymer ?
#
loop_
_entity_poly.entity_id
_entity_poly.type
_entity_poly.pdbx_seq_one_letter_code
_entity_poly.pdbx_strand_id
1 'polypeptide(L)'
;WAQVLSKTLGFSGFNLDLKSNNTVIANGYTNLDEKGMGYLQALQQSGIAPHKAAKVIPRNNAIYLSFGFDSFNELYGNFEKLLERDSEADFKAYQAGMDRVEKLLKIDVKEHFMSWIGDEIAFIQLKPDAEIHKNELALLIKTKDTDLAGKNLGIITEQVRKRTPVKFKQFNYKGYPVNFLSIKDFFSVFFGGAFNRFEKPYFTIIEDYVIFSNEPGTLKTIIDNYVAGNTLESSEDYTGFNRQFKKESSVFAYINMPALFRSVYLLADEKTRQQMTANEDFIICFPQFGFQLTPDDQLFKSRIVVNYQDPKVVRSKAHFNLDTLYGPSQQDATRPAASLVSGKDVFDVEAIFPDDLNAREYTSTYTDGTLHIRMDLKNGQKHGRYFEYYKSGAVKVKGRFKKDEQTGTWRYYDPEGNLLRKKQF
;
A
#
# COMPACT_ATOMS: atom_id res chain seq x y z
N TRP A 1 9.42 0.68 12.15
CA TRP A 1 10.38 -0.06 11.32
C TRP A 1 11.82 0.18 11.76
N ALA A 2 12.35 1.41 11.80
CA ALA A 2 13.73 1.66 12.25
C ALA A 2 14.04 1.13 13.68
N GLN A 3 13.20 1.48 14.67
CA GLN A 3 13.34 0.95 16.05
C GLN A 3 13.15 -0.58 16.15
N VAL A 4 12.41 -1.16 15.21
CA VAL A 4 12.18 -2.61 15.17
C VAL A 4 13.43 -3.31 14.63
N LEU A 5 13.98 -2.81 13.51
CA LEU A 5 15.21 -3.31 12.91
C LEU A 5 16.39 -3.17 13.88
N SER A 6 16.53 -2.04 14.57
CA SER A 6 17.63 -1.82 15.51
C SER A 6 17.60 -2.76 16.73
N LYS A 7 16.42 -3.29 17.08
CA LYS A 7 16.26 -4.28 18.15
C LYS A 7 16.34 -5.72 17.66
N THR A 8 16.35 -5.93 16.35
CA THR A 8 16.27 -7.26 15.74
C THR A 8 17.58 -7.69 15.11
N LEU A 9 18.36 -6.74 14.59
CA LEU A 9 19.65 -7.02 13.98
C LEU A 9 20.74 -6.90 15.06
N GLY A 10 21.45 -7.98 15.34
CA GLY A 10 22.53 -8.01 16.32
C GLY A 10 23.78 -7.30 15.79
N PHE A 11 24.29 -7.76 14.65
CA PHE A 11 25.37 -7.07 13.93
C PHE A 11 25.19 -7.19 12.41
N SER A 12 25.80 -6.28 11.65
CA SER A 12 25.91 -6.39 10.20
C SER A 12 27.28 -5.91 9.74
N GLY A 13 27.96 -6.70 8.91
CA GLY A 13 29.22 -6.34 8.28
C GLY A 13 29.04 -6.29 6.77
N PHE A 14 29.59 -5.27 6.11
CA PHE A 14 29.46 -5.07 4.67
C PHE A 14 30.80 -4.73 4.03
N ASN A 15 31.07 -5.34 2.87
CA ASN A 15 32.03 -4.87 1.89
C ASN A 15 31.31 -3.99 0.86
N LEU A 16 31.87 -2.83 0.57
CA LEU A 16 31.27 -1.81 -0.31
C LEU A 16 31.98 -1.76 -1.66
N ASP A 17 31.19 -1.87 -2.72
CA ASP A 17 31.63 -1.70 -4.10
C ASP A 17 30.90 -0.52 -4.76
N LEU A 18 31.65 0.41 -5.35
CA LEU A 18 31.10 1.45 -6.21
C LEU A 18 31.21 1.01 -7.67
N LYS A 19 30.08 0.93 -8.37
CA LYS A 19 30.02 0.61 -9.81
C LYS A 19 30.09 1.87 -10.66
N SER A 20 30.52 1.72 -11.92
CA SER A 20 30.71 2.83 -12.86
C SER A 20 29.43 3.59 -13.22
N ASN A 21 28.26 3.00 -12.97
CA ASN A 21 26.94 3.60 -13.18
C ASN A 21 26.41 4.34 -11.92
N ASN A 22 27.29 4.75 -11.00
CA ASN A 22 26.95 5.38 -9.73
C ASN A 22 26.05 4.53 -8.81
N THR A 23 26.13 3.20 -8.95
CA THR A 23 25.49 2.27 -8.02
C THR A 23 26.46 1.90 -6.91
N VAL A 24 26.05 2.08 -5.66
CA VAL A 24 26.72 1.52 -4.49
C VAL A 24 26.10 0.16 -4.17
N ILE A 25 26.94 -0.86 -4.04
CA ILE A 25 26.54 -2.21 -3.65
C ILE A 25 27.28 -2.58 -2.37
N ALA A 26 26.54 -2.92 -1.33
CA ALA A 26 27.10 -3.44 -0.08
C ALA A 26 26.75 -4.92 0.04
N ASN A 27 27.74 -5.81 0.11
CA ASN A 27 27.54 -7.24 0.35
C ASN A 27 28.13 -7.63 1.69
N GLY A 28 27.46 -8.49 2.44
CA GLY A 28 28.07 -9.08 3.61
C GLY A 28 27.11 -9.95 4.39
N TYR A 29 27.17 -9.86 5.71
CA TYR A 29 26.44 -10.74 6.60
C TYR A 29 25.74 -9.96 7.71
N THR A 30 24.53 -10.36 8.02
CA THR A 30 23.73 -9.84 9.13
C THR A 30 23.38 -10.98 10.07
N ASN A 31 23.66 -10.78 11.35
CA ASN A 31 23.19 -11.64 12.42
C ASN A 31 21.93 -11.05 13.05
N LEU A 32 21.05 -11.92 13.53
CA LEU A 32 19.90 -11.51 14.33
C LEU A 32 20.30 -11.46 15.81
N ASP A 33 19.68 -10.54 16.55
CA ASP A 33 19.73 -10.57 18.02
C ASP A 33 18.90 -11.77 18.50
N GLU A 34 19.40 -12.53 19.48
CA GLU A 34 18.69 -13.65 20.10
C GLU A 34 17.38 -13.20 20.76
N LYS A 35 17.31 -11.93 21.22
CA LYS A 35 16.09 -11.30 21.75
C LYS A 35 15.29 -10.52 20.70
N GLY A 36 15.79 -10.48 19.47
CA GLY A 36 15.17 -9.84 18.31
C GLY A 36 13.94 -10.59 17.81
N MET A 37 13.13 -9.96 16.95
CA MET A 37 11.86 -10.54 16.46
C MET A 37 11.99 -12.02 16.04
N GLY A 38 11.31 -12.91 16.76
CA GLY A 38 11.24 -14.34 16.43
C GLY A 38 10.73 -14.63 15.01
N TYR A 39 10.06 -13.68 14.35
CA TYR A 39 9.63 -13.83 12.97
C TYR A 39 10.79 -13.84 11.95
N LEU A 40 11.81 -12.98 12.11
CA LEU A 40 12.97 -13.01 11.21
C LEU A 40 13.86 -14.23 11.47
N GLN A 41 13.93 -14.69 12.72
CA GLN A 41 14.60 -15.95 13.07
C GLN A 41 13.86 -17.15 12.46
N ALA A 42 12.52 -17.18 12.55
CA ALA A 42 11.70 -18.21 11.91
C ALA A 42 11.98 -18.22 10.41
N LEU A 43 11.93 -17.05 9.78
CA LEU A 43 12.13 -16.89 8.35
C LEU A 43 13.54 -17.32 7.89
N GLN A 44 14.58 -17.08 8.70
CA GLN A 44 15.94 -17.57 8.43
C GLN A 44 15.98 -19.10 8.27
N GLN A 45 15.13 -19.80 9.02
CA GLN A 45 15.03 -21.26 9.03
C GLN A 45 13.97 -21.80 8.08
N SER A 46 13.37 -20.94 7.24
CA SER A 46 12.21 -21.28 6.41
C SER A 46 12.48 -21.22 4.90
N GLY A 47 13.75 -21.14 4.51
CA GLY A 47 14.15 -21.15 3.11
C GLY A 47 13.92 -19.83 2.37
N ILE A 48 13.76 -19.90 1.06
CA ILE A 48 13.71 -18.74 0.16
C ILE A 48 12.64 -18.91 -0.91
N ALA A 49 12.13 -17.81 -1.43
CA ALA A 49 11.21 -17.87 -2.56
C ALA A 49 11.44 -16.72 -3.56
N PRO A 50 10.96 -16.86 -4.81
CA PRO A 50 10.94 -15.76 -5.75
C PRO A 50 10.05 -14.60 -5.28
N HIS A 51 10.52 -13.37 -5.39
CA HIS A 51 9.72 -12.17 -5.12
C HIS A 51 8.94 -11.71 -6.36
N LYS A 52 7.74 -12.28 -6.56
CA LYS A 52 6.93 -12.11 -7.79
C LYS A 52 5.79 -11.10 -7.63
N ALA A 53 5.57 -10.55 -6.44
CA ALA A 53 4.43 -9.66 -6.21
C ALA A 53 4.48 -8.38 -7.08
N ALA A 54 5.66 -8.01 -7.61
CA ALA A 54 5.84 -6.88 -8.54
C ALA A 54 4.87 -6.89 -9.74
N LYS A 55 4.37 -8.06 -10.16
CA LYS A 55 3.40 -8.18 -11.25
C LYS A 55 2.00 -7.62 -10.93
N VAL A 56 1.64 -7.51 -9.66
CA VAL A 56 0.34 -6.94 -9.21
C VAL A 56 0.51 -5.61 -8.46
N ILE A 57 1.72 -5.27 -8.03
CA ILE A 57 2.00 -4.02 -7.32
C ILE A 57 1.92 -2.84 -8.30
N PRO A 58 1.24 -1.73 -7.99
CA PRO A 58 1.24 -0.52 -8.81
C PRO A 58 2.63 0.07 -9.05
N ARG A 59 2.87 0.64 -10.24
CA ARG A 59 4.15 1.30 -10.57
C ARG A 59 4.51 2.47 -9.64
N ASN A 60 3.52 3.18 -9.12
CA ASN A 60 3.69 4.32 -8.20
C ASN A 60 3.91 3.90 -6.72
N ASN A 61 4.25 2.64 -6.47
CA ASN A 61 4.57 2.13 -5.15
C ASN A 61 5.78 2.85 -4.51
N ALA A 62 5.69 3.10 -3.20
CA ALA A 62 6.75 3.71 -2.39
C ALA A 62 7.64 2.67 -1.70
N ILE A 63 7.04 1.63 -1.13
CA ILE A 63 7.77 0.54 -0.45
C ILE A 63 7.19 -0.79 -0.91
N TYR A 64 8.04 -1.71 -1.36
CA TYR A 64 7.72 -3.12 -1.57
C TYR A 64 8.63 -3.93 -0.67
N LEU A 65 8.05 -4.61 0.33
CA LEU A 65 8.75 -5.54 1.20
C LEU A 65 8.17 -6.93 0.96
N SER A 66 9.02 -7.92 0.70
CA SER A 66 8.66 -9.30 0.39
C SER A 66 9.35 -10.24 1.37
N PHE A 67 8.59 -11.23 1.82
CA PHE A 67 9.03 -12.34 2.64
C PHE A 67 8.82 -13.63 1.87
N GLY A 68 9.92 -14.32 1.54
CA GLY A 68 9.93 -15.58 0.81
C GLY A 68 10.32 -16.74 1.71
N PHE A 69 9.73 -17.91 1.47
CA PHE A 69 9.94 -19.12 2.26
C PHE A 69 9.52 -20.36 1.45
N ASP A 70 10.10 -21.52 1.73
CA ASP A 70 9.86 -22.76 1.00
C ASP A 70 8.40 -23.22 1.15
N SER A 71 7.86 -23.12 2.37
CA SER A 71 6.44 -23.34 2.63
C SER A 71 5.93 -22.55 3.83
N PHE A 72 4.69 -22.07 3.75
CA PHE A 72 4.08 -21.37 4.88
C PHE A 72 3.96 -22.22 6.14
N ASN A 73 3.74 -23.54 5.99
CA ASN A 73 3.63 -24.46 7.12
C ASN A 73 4.95 -24.56 7.90
N GLU A 74 6.08 -24.55 7.20
CA GLU A 74 7.41 -24.56 7.81
C GLU A 74 7.70 -23.24 8.51
N LEU A 75 7.46 -22.10 7.84
CA LEU A 75 7.57 -20.77 8.45
C LEU A 75 6.77 -20.67 9.74
N TYR A 76 5.52 -21.09 9.66
CA TYR A 76 4.59 -21.07 10.77
C TYR A 76 5.05 -21.98 11.92
N GLY A 77 5.47 -23.21 11.62
CA GLY A 77 5.98 -24.14 12.62
C GLY A 77 7.27 -23.66 13.30
N ASN A 78 8.18 -23.03 12.55
CA ASN A 78 9.38 -22.42 13.09
C ASN A 78 9.05 -21.24 14.02
N PHE A 79 8.08 -20.41 13.63
CA PHE A 79 7.58 -19.33 14.47
C PHE A 79 6.96 -19.84 15.78
N GLU A 80 6.09 -20.87 15.73
CA GLU A 80 5.48 -21.45 16.95
C GLU A 80 6.54 -21.99 17.92
N LYS A 81 7.54 -22.72 17.41
CA LYS A 81 8.66 -23.25 18.24
C LYS A 81 9.47 -22.14 18.89
N LEU A 82 9.74 -21.05 18.18
CA LEU A 82 10.47 -19.90 18.72
C LEU A 82 9.65 -19.18 19.79
N LEU A 83 8.36 -18.98 19.55
CA LEU A 83 7.48 -18.34 20.52
C LEU A 83 7.35 -19.17 21.81
N GLU A 84 7.23 -20.50 21.69
CA GLU A 84 7.20 -21.43 22.83
C GLU A 84 8.52 -21.41 23.62
N ARG A 85 9.66 -21.34 22.93
CA ARG A 85 10.99 -21.25 23.55
C ARG A 85 11.21 -19.92 24.28
N ASP A 86 10.83 -18.81 23.68
CA ASP A 86 11.23 -17.47 24.13
C ASP A 86 10.31 -16.91 25.23
N SER A 87 9.01 -17.24 25.21
CA SER A 87 8.04 -16.73 26.19
C SER A 87 6.79 -17.60 26.30
N GLU A 88 6.70 -18.38 27.39
CA GLU A 88 5.52 -19.21 27.69
C GLU A 88 4.22 -18.37 27.78
N ALA A 89 4.32 -17.15 28.31
CA ALA A 89 3.19 -16.23 28.42
C ALA A 89 2.68 -15.78 27.05
N ASP A 90 3.59 -15.40 26.14
CA ASP A 90 3.21 -14.96 24.79
C ASP A 90 2.69 -16.13 23.95
N PHE A 91 3.28 -17.33 24.10
CA PHE A 91 2.80 -18.54 23.44
C PHE A 91 1.38 -18.92 23.88
N LYS A 92 1.09 -18.88 25.19
CA LYS A 92 -0.27 -19.09 25.72
C LYS A 92 -1.26 -18.04 25.22
N ALA A 93 -0.86 -16.77 25.18
CA ALA A 93 -1.70 -15.68 24.68
C ALA A 93 -2.02 -15.85 23.19
N TYR A 94 -1.02 -16.27 22.41
CA TYR A 94 -1.14 -16.60 21.00
C TYR A 94 -2.13 -17.75 20.76
N GLN A 95 -1.96 -18.88 21.46
CA GLN A 95 -2.88 -20.03 21.36
C GLN A 95 -4.32 -19.64 21.75
N ALA A 96 -4.48 -18.88 22.84
CA ALA A 96 -5.79 -18.40 23.27
C ALA A 96 -6.45 -17.44 22.25
N GLY A 97 -5.64 -16.67 21.50
CA GLY A 97 -6.10 -15.85 20.38
C GLY A 97 -6.65 -16.69 19.23
N MET A 98 -5.91 -17.74 18.83
CA MET A 98 -6.32 -18.70 17.80
C MET A 98 -7.65 -19.37 18.16
N ASP A 99 -7.69 -19.96 19.35
CA ASP A 99 -8.86 -20.63 19.92
C ASP A 99 -10.09 -19.73 19.91
N ARG A 100 -9.92 -18.44 20.22
CA ARG A 100 -11.00 -17.46 20.24
C ARG A 100 -11.55 -17.23 18.84
N VAL A 101 -10.68 -17.08 17.84
CA VAL A 101 -11.08 -16.91 16.44
C VAL A 101 -11.84 -18.13 15.95
N GLU A 102 -11.31 -19.32 16.18
CA GLU A 102 -11.93 -20.59 15.77
C GLU A 102 -13.28 -20.83 16.43
N LYS A 103 -13.38 -20.60 17.76
CA LYS A 103 -14.64 -20.73 18.49
C LYS A 103 -15.67 -19.71 18.05
N LEU A 104 -15.25 -18.46 17.79
CA LEU A 104 -16.13 -17.39 17.34
C LEU A 104 -16.68 -17.65 15.95
N LEU A 105 -15.84 -18.05 15.01
CA LEU A 105 -16.22 -18.19 13.60
C LEU A 105 -16.65 -19.61 13.22
N LYS A 106 -16.38 -20.61 14.06
CA LYS A 106 -16.58 -22.03 13.76
C LYS A 106 -15.85 -22.44 12.48
N ILE A 107 -14.57 -22.07 12.43
CA ILE A 107 -13.61 -22.44 11.38
C ILE A 107 -12.41 -23.12 12.03
N ASP A 108 -11.68 -23.91 11.26
CA ASP A 108 -10.29 -24.29 11.55
C ASP A 108 -9.37 -23.32 10.79
N VAL A 109 -8.52 -22.60 11.49
CA VAL A 109 -7.68 -21.58 10.84
C VAL A 109 -6.61 -22.23 9.96
N LYS A 110 -5.99 -23.33 10.39
CA LYS A 110 -4.94 -24.00 9.60
C LYS A 110 -5.52 -24.49 8.27
N GLU A 111 -6.71 -25.06 8.29
CA GLU A 111 -7.44 -25.52 7.12
C GLU A 111 -7.98 -24.37 6.28
N HIS A 112 -8.67 -23.39 6.86
CA HIS A 112 -9.42 -22.39 6.09
C HIS A 112 -8.59 -21.14 5.75
N PHE A 113 -7.54 -20.81 6.50
CA PHE A 113 -6.72 -19.62 6.24
C PHE A 113 -5.29 -19.96 5.80
N MET A 114 -4.62 -20.92 6.43
CA MET A 114 -3.20 -21.17 6.17
C MET A 114 -2.96 -22.11 4.98
N SER A 115 -3.87 -23.05 4.73
CA SER A 115 -3.68 -24.13 3.74
C SER A 115 -3.37 -23.63 2.33
N TRP A 116 -3.96 -22.51 1.92
CA TRP A 116 -3.81 -21.94 0.59
C TRP A 116 -2.63 -20.98 0.45
N ILE A 117 -1.99 -20.56 1.55
CA ILE A 117 -0.87 -19.62 1.51
C ILE A 117 0.32 -20.28 0.81
N GLY A 118 0.85 -19.57 -0.19
CA GLY A 118 1.98 -19.94 -1.03
C GLY A 118 3.32 -19.83 -0.32
N ASP A 119 4.28 -19.27 -1.05
CA ASP A 119 5.72 -19.14 -0.73
C ASP A 119 6.14 -17.67 -0.58
N GLU A 120 5.23 -16.71 -0.79
CA GLU A 120 5.51 -15.27 -0.72
C GLU A 120 4.41 -14.51 0.03
N ILE A 121 4.82 -13.68 0.99
CA ILE A 121 3.99 -12.65 1.61
C ILE A 121 4.68 -11.31 1.41
N ALA A 122 3.95 -10.33 0.88
CA ALA A 122 4.46 -9.00 0.62
C ALA A 122 3.64 -7.91 1.31
N PHE A 123 4.33 -6.88 1.76
CA PHE A 123 3.75 -5.65 2.29
C PHE A 123 4.12 -4.51 1.36
N ILE A 124 3.13 -3.71 0.98
CA ILE A 124 3.35 -2.53 0.16
C ILE A 124 2.79 -1.27 0.78
N GLN A 125 3.43 -0.15 0.44
CA GLN A 125 2.93 1.19 0.69
C GLN A 125 2.89 1.95 -0.63
N LEU A 126 1.69 2.34 -1.06
CA LEU A 126 1.53 3.17 -2.24
C LEU A 126 1.89 4.64 -1.92
N LYS A 127 2.21 5.40 -2.96
CA LYS A 127 2.32 6.85 -2.86
C LYS A 127 0.95 7.42 -2.50
N PRO A 128 0.82 8.26 -1.46
CA PRO A 128 -0.47 8.86 -1.08
C PRO A 128 -0.97 9.81 -2.17
N ASP A 129 -2.26 9.73 -2.47
CA ASP A 129 -2.94 10.74 -3.28
C ASP A 129 -2.91 12.11 -2.58
N ALA A 130 -2.99 13.21 -3.34
CA ALA A 130 -2.80 14.58 -2.86
C ALA A 130 -3.79 14.99 -1.77
N GLU A 131 -4.95 14.33 -1.72
CA GLU A 131 -6.05 14.69 -0.83
C GLU A 131 -6.20 13.74 0.36
N ILE A 132 -5.54 12.57 0.33
CA ILE A 132 -5.70 11.54 1.35
C ILE A 132 -4.51 11.57 2.30
N HIS A 133 -4.71 12.12 3.49
CA HIS A 133 -3.70 12.15 4.56
C HIS A 133 -3.45 10.77 5.23
N LYS A 134 -3.76 9.66 4.57
CA LYS A 134 -3.58 8.30 5.10
C LYS A 134 -2.59 7.51 4.25
N ASN A 135 -1.74 6.72 4.91
CA ASN A 135 -0.87 5.76 4.22
C ASN A 135 -1.71 4.66 3.57
N GLU A 136 -1.61 4.54 2.25
CA GLU A 136 -2.22 3.46 1.48
C GLU A 136 -1.38 2.18 1.60
N LEU A 137 -1.76 1.32 2.55
CA LEU A 137 -1.07 0.06 2.84
C LEU A 137 -1.82 -1.14 2.29
N ALA A 138 -1.10 -2.12 1.77
CA ALA A 138 -1.67 -3.41 1.41
C ALA A 138 -0.75 -4.59 1.78
N LEU A 139 -1.38 -5.71 2.14
CA LEU A 139 -0.76 -7.01 2.39
C LEU A 139 -1.15 -7.94 1.24
N LEU A 140 -0.15 -8.48 0.56
CA LEU A 140 -0.30 -9.40 -0.57
C LEU A 140 0.16 -10.77 -0.11
N ILE A 141 -0.71 -11.76 -0.20
CA ILE A 141 -0.39 -13.15 0.15
C ILE A 141 -0.51 -13.98 -1.12
N LYS A 142 0.60 -14.56 -1.57
CA LYS A 142 0.58 -15.47 -2.72
C LYS A 142 -0.18 -16.74 -2.36
N THR A 143 -0.89 -17.30 -3.33
CA THR A 143 -1.70 -18.51 -3.21
C THR A 143 -0.98 -19.69 -3.85
N LYS A 144 -1.10 -20.88 -3.24
CA LYS A 144 -0.75 -22.16 -3.88
C LYS A 144 -1.78 -22.54 -4.94
N ASP A 145 -3.03 -22.21 -4.63
CA ASP A 145 -4.22 -22.50 -5.43
C ASP A 145 -5.22 -21.37 -5.17
N THR A 146 -5.52 -20.62 -6.22
CA THR A 146 -6.40 -19.45 -6.18
C THR A 146 -7.87 -19.84 -5.93
N ASP A 147 -8.30 -20.99 -6.44
CA ASP A 147 -9.65 -21.50 -6.23
C ASP A 147 -9.83 -21.97 -4.79
N LEU A 148 -8.83 -22.66 -4.23
CA LEU A 148 -8.82 -23.05 -2.82
C LEU A 148 -8.85 -21.82 -1.90
N ALA A 149 -8.03 -20.80 -2.20
CA ALA A 149 -8.02 -19.55 -1.45
C ALA A 149 -9.39 -18.86 -1.51
N GLY A 150 -9.98 -18.74 -2.70
CA GLY A 150 -11.31 -18.15 -2.90
C GLY A 150 -12.40 -18.90 -2.13
N LYS A 151 -12.41 -20.23 -2.22
CA LYS A 151 -13.36 -21.10 -1.50
C LYS A 151 -13.24 -20.91 0.01
N ASN A 152 -12.05 -21.01 0.57
CA ASN A 152 -11.86 -21.00 2.01
C ASN A 152 -12.07 -19.58 2.60
N LEU A 153 -11.64 -18.53 1.90
CA LEU A 153 -11.99 -17.15 2.28
C LEU A 153 -13.50 -16.89 2.16
N GLY A 154 -14.18 -17.52 1.21
CA GLY A 154 -15.64 -17.55 1.11
C GLY A 154 -16.30 -18.12 2.37
N ILE A 155 -15.80 -19.25 2.88
CA ILE A 155 -16.27 -19.85 4.14
C ILE A 155 -16.07 -18.88 5.31
N ILE A 156 -14.88 -18.30 5.43
CA ILE A 156 -14.56 -17.36 6.52
C ILE A 156 -15.48 -16.13 6.46
N THR A 157 -15.61 -15.50 5.29
CA THR A 157 -16.46 -14.30 5.11
C THR A 157 -17.94 -14.60 5.39
N GLU A 158 -18.43 -15.80 5.06
CA GLU A 158 -19.78 -16.22 5.40
C GLU A 158 -19.96 -16.36 6.92
N GLN A 159 -19.01 -16.97 7.63
CA GLN A 159 -19.06 -17.10 9.08
C GLN A 159 -18.99 -15.74 9.77
N VAL A 160 -18.13 -14.83 9.28
CA VAL A 160 -18.07 -13.44 9.77
C VAL A 160 -19.43 -12.77 9.62
N ARG A 161 -20.06 -12.87 8.44
CA ARG A 161 -21.40 -12.30 8.20
C ARG A 161 -22.48 -12.87 9.12
N LYS A 162 -22.43 -14.18 9.40
CA LYS A 162 -23.41 -14.86 10.27
C LYS A 162 -23.23 -14.53 11.75
N ARG A 163 -22.01 -14.25 12.19
CA ARG A 163 -21.64 -14.25 13.62
C ARG A 163 -21.16 -12.92 14.16
N THR A 164 -21.04 -11.91 13.31
CA THR A 164 -20.62 -10.56 13.70
C THR A 164 -21.66 -9.52 13.23
N PRO A 165 -21.80 -8.37 13.90
CA PRO A 165 -22.77 -7.33 13.54
C PRO A 165 -22.40 -6.54 12.27
N VAL A 166 -21.48 -7.07 11.46
CA VAL A 166 -20.86 -6.40 10.32
C VAL A 166 -21.85 -6.32 9.15
N LYS A 167 -22.15 -5.10 8.69
CA LYS A 167 -23.18 -4.81 7.66
C LYS A 167 -22.62 -4.49 6.26
N PHE A 168 -21.45 -5.00 5.90
CA PHE A 168 -20.87 -4.71 4.58
C PHE A 168 -21.30 -5.70 3.50
N LYS A 169 -21.57 -5.17 2.30
CA LYS A 169 -21.86 -5.97 1.11
C LYS A 169 -20.61 -6.06 0.25
N GLN A 170 -20.32 -7.27 -0.21
CA GLN A 170 -19.39 -7.50 -1.32
C GLN A 170 -19.82 -6.61 -2.49
N PHE A 171 -18.86 -5.98 -3.15
CA PHE A 171 -19.08 -5.26 -4.40
C PHE A 171 -18.09 -5.76 -5.45
N ASN A 172 -18.43 -5.55 -6.72
CA ASN A 172 -17.55 -5.88 -7.83
C ASN A 172 -17.00 -4.58 -8.42
N TYR A 173 -15.69 -4.51 -8.62
CA TYR A 173 -15.00 -3.39 -9.23
C TYR A 173 -14.20 -3.89 -10.43
N LYS A 174 -14.59 -3.47 -11.65
CA LYS A 174 -13.95 -3.87 -12.91
C LYS A 174 -13.76 -5.39 -13.09
N GLY A 175 -14.71 -6.20 -12.62
CA GLY A 175 -14.63 -7.66 -12.68
C GLY A 175 -14.04 -8.30 -11.42
N TYR A 176 -13.40 -7.53 -10.54
CA TYR A 176 -12.77 -8.01 -9.32
C TYR A 176 -13.71 -7.89 -8.12
N PRO A 177 -14.10 -9.00 -7.47
CA PRO A 177 -14.90 -8.95 -6.25
C PRO A 177 -14.06 -8.42 -5.08
N VAL A 178 -14.52 -7.35 -4.46
CA VAL A 178 -13.95 -6.82 -3.23
C VAL A 178 -14.82 -7.27 -2.06
N ASN A 179 -14.21 -8.09 -1.21
CA ASN A 179 -14.80 -8.70 -0.04
C ASN A 179 -14.33 -7.99 1.22
N PHE A 180 -15.01 -8.24 2.34
CA PHE A 180 -14.69 -7.63 3.61
C PHE A 180 -14.42 -8.70 4.68
N LEU A 181 -13.28 -8.59 5.35
CA LEU A 181 -12.83 -9.48 6.40
C LEU A 181 -12.68 -8.68 7.70
N SER A 182 -13.79 -8.43 8.41
CA SER A 182 -13.76 -7.76 9.72
C SER A 182 -13.71 -8.76 10.85
N ILE A 183 -12.52 -9.26 11.10
CA ILE A 183 -12.23 -10.02 12.31
C ILE A 183 -11.17 -9.24 13.06
N LYS A 184 -11.60 -8.60 14.15
CA LYS A 184 -10.69 -7.87 15.02
C LYS A 184 -9.58 -8.83 15.49
N ASP A 185 -8.34 -8.36 15.45
CA ASP A 185 -7.16 -9.09 15.91
C ASP A 185 -6.84 -10.37 15.10
N PHE A 186 -7.48 -10.59 13.96
CA PHE A 186 -7.22 -11.79 13.14
C PHE A 186 -5.78 -11.83 12.64
N PHE A 187 -5.34 -10.79 11.92
CA PHE A 187 -3.98 -10.72 11.40
C PHE A 187 -2.91 -10.61 12.50
N SER A 188 -3.23 -9.99 13.63
CA SER A 188 -2.30 -9.87 14.74
C SER A 188 -2.07 -11.20 15.45
N VAL A 189 -3.06 -12.09 15.48
CA VAL A 189 -2.86 -13.48 15.93
C VAL A 189 -1.84 -14.18 15.02
N PHE A 190 -1.93 -14.06 13.69
CA PHE A 190 -1.06 -14.82 12.77
C PHE A 190 0.35 -14.29 12.61
N PHE A 191 0.49 -12.97 12.61
CA PHE A 191 1.74 -12.34 12.21
C PHE A 191 2.33 -11.45 13.32
N GLY A 192 1.72 -11.47 14.51
CA GLY A 192 2.13 -10.70 15.68
C GLY A 192 1.85 -9.20 15.56
N GLY A 193 2.36 -8.43 16.54
CA GLY A 193 2.06 -7.00 16.69
C GLY A 193 2.48 -6.11 15.49
N ALA A 194 3.41 -6.58 14.65
CA ALA A 194 3.81 -5.86 13.44
C ALA A 194 2.66 -5.72 12.42
N PHE A 195 1.63 -6.57 12.52
CA PHE A 195 0.49 -6.64 11.61
C PHE A 195 -0.81 -6.12 12.24
N ASN A 196 -0.75 -5.50 13.43
CA ASN A 196 -1.85 -4.74 14.04
C ASN A 196 -2.39 -3.62 13.13
N ARG A 197 -1.69 -3.31 12.05
CA ARG A 197 -2.10 -2.33 11.05
C ARG A 197 -3.25 -2.81 10.16
N PHE A 198 -3.62 -4.09 10.14
CA PHE A 198 -4.72 -4.63 9.34
C PHE A 198 -5.85 -5.16 10.23
N GLU A 199 -6.66 -4.25 10.80
CA GLU A 199 -7.70 -4.64 11.78
C GLU A 199 -9.00 -5.11 11.13
N LYS A 200 -9.37 -4.52 9.98
CA LYS A 200 -10.63 -4.81 9.27
C LYS A 200 -10.43 -4.71 7.75
N PRO A 201 -9.55 -5.53 7.16
CA PRO A 201 -9.22 -5.35 5.77
C PRO A 201 -10.36 -5.79 4.84
N TYR A 202 -10.53 -5.03 3.77
CA TYR A 202 -11.08 -5.51 2.53
C TYR A 202 -10.06 -6.41 1.83
N PHE A 203 -10.52 -7.30 0.97
CA PHE A 203 -9.63 -8.05 0.09
C PHE A 203 -10.20 -8.29 -1.29
N THR A 204 -9.30 -8.45 -2.24
CA THR A 204 -9.57 -8.93 -3.60
C THR A 204 -8.54 -9.98 -3.97
N ILE A 205 -8.82 -10.75 -5.02
CA ILE A 205 -7.86 -11.70 -5.59
C ILE A 205 -7.46 -11.16 -6.97
N ILE A 206 -6.17 -11.05 -7.23
CA ILE A 206 -5.61 -10.64 -8.52
C ILE A 206 -4.49 -11.63 -8.84
N GLU A 207 -4.56 -12.28 -10.00
CA GLU A 207 -3.68 -13.41 -10.33
C GLU A 207 -3.69 -14.46 -9.20
N ASP A 208 -2.51 -14.84 -8.74
CA ASP A 208 -2.25 -15.75 -7.64
C ASP A 208 -2.07 -15.04 -6.29
N TYR A 209 -2.48 -13.77 -6.12
CA TYR A 209 -2.39 -13.05 -4.84
C TYR A 209 -3.76 -12.69 -4.26
N VAL A 210 -3.91 -12.97 -2.96
CA VAL A 210 -4.95 -12.34 -2.13
C VAL A 210 -4.40 -11.04 -1.58
N ILE A 211 -5.04 -9.91 -1.92
CA ILE A 211 -4.59 -8.57 -1.58
C ILE A 211 -5.53 -7.97 -0.54
N PHE A 212 -5.02 -7.71 0.65
CA PHE A 212 -5.72 -7.11 1.79
C PHE A 212 -5.37 -5.63 1.95
N SER A 213 -6.34 -4.79 2.25
CA SER A 213 -6.12 -3.40 2.70
C SER A 213 -7.26 -2.94 3.60
N ASN A 214 -6.98 -2.09 4.60
CA ASN A 214 -8.04 -1.47 5.39
C ASN A 214 -8.89 -0.48 4.60
N GLU A 215 -8.33 0.08 3.53
CA GLU A 215 -8.98 1.09 2.73
C GLU A 215 -9.37 0.50 1.37
N PRO A 216 -10.66 0.51 1.01
CA PRO A 216 -11.11 -0.03 -0.27
C PRO A 216 -10.56 0.77 -1.46
N GLY A 217 -10.26 2.06 -1.25
CA GLY A 217 -9.59 2.91 -2.24
C GLY A 217 -8.24 2.36 -2.67
N THR A 218 -7.43 1.87 -1.72
CA THR A 218 -6.15 1.21 -2.02
C THR A 218 -6.34 0.01 -2.95
N LEU A 219 -7.34 -0.84 -2.69
CA LEU A 219 -7.62 -2.00 -3.55
C LEU A 219 -8.07 -1.56 -4.95
N LYS A 220 -8.89 -0.51 -5.07
CA LYS A 220 -9.28 0.05 -6.36
C LYS A 220 -8.08 0.56 -7.13
N THR A 221 -7.18 1.30 -6.49
CA THR A 221 -5.93 1.78 -7.09
C THR A 221 -5.09 0.62 -7.61
N ILE A 222 -4.98 -0.48 -6.84
CA ILE A 222 -4.27 -1.68 -7.29
C ILE A 222 -4.94 -2.32 -8.50
N ILE A 223 -6.26 -2.51 -8.47
CA ILE A 223 -7.04 -3.06 -9.59
C ILE A 223 -6.91 -2.19 -10.84
N ASP A 224 -6.98 -0.86 -10.70
CA ASP A 224 -6.90 0.08 -11.82
C ASP A 224 -5.54 0.03 -12.51
N ASN A 225 -4.46 0.01 -11.73
CA ASN A 225 -3.11 -0.11 -12.27
C ASN A 225 -2.87 -1.49 -12.88
N TYR A 226 -3.40 -2.56 -12.28
CA TYR A 226 -3.30 -3.91 -12.81
C TYR A 226 -4.00 -4.03 -14.18
N VAL A 227 -5.27 -3.61 -14.26
CA VAL A 227 -6.07 -3.64 -15.50
C VAL A 227 -5.45 -2.77 -16.59
N ALA A 228 -4.80 -1.66 -16.21
CA ALA A 228 -4.09 -0.79 -17.15
C ALA A 228 -2.69 -1.29 -17.56
N GLY A 229 -2.19 -2.40 -16.98
CA GLY A 229 -0.81 -2.88 -17.20
C GLY A 229 0.27 -2.00 -16.56
N ASN A 230 -0.09 -1.07 -15.68
CA ASN A 230 0.81 -0.14 -15.01
C ASN A 230 1.32 -0.69 -13.66
N THR A 231 1.92 -1.87 -13.71
CA THR A 231 2.44 -2.60 -12.56
C THR A 231 3.93 -2.29 -12.35
N LEU A 232 4.48 -2.66 -11.19
CA LEU A 232 5.87 -2.43 -10.85
C LEU A 232 6.80 -3.23 -11.78
N GLU A 233 6.38 -4.43 -12.18
CA GLU A 233 7.07 -5.26 -13.17
C GLU A 233 7.15 -4.62 -14.56
N SER A 234 6.19 -3.77 -14.94
CA SER A 234 6.23 -3.06 -16.23
C SER A 234 7.13 -1.81 -16.21
N SER A 235 7.70 -1.44 -15.06
CA SER A 235 8.64 -0.32 -14.91
C SER A 235 10.07 -0.70 -15.28
N GLU A 236 10.64 -0.03 -16.29
CA GLU A 236 12.05 -0.18 -16.69
C GLU A 236 13.02 0.22 -15.56
N ASP A 237 12.71 1.28 -14.81
CA ASP A 237 13.53 1.71 -13.68
C ASP A 237 13.58 0.61 -12.61
N TYR A 238 12.43 -0.01 -12.27
CA TYR A 238 12.37 -1.09 -11.30
C TYR A 238 13.05 -2.36 -11.82
N THR A 239 12.73 -2.82 -13.02
CA THR A 239 13.32 -4.04 -13.57
C THR A 239 14.83 -3.91 -13.77
N GLY A 240 15.30 -2.73 -14.18
CA GLY A 240 16.72 -2.39 -14.23
C GLY A 240 17.41 -2.48 -12.88
N PHE A 241 16.77 -1.95 -11.85
CA PHE A 241 17.27 -2.02 -10.48
C PHE A 241 17.25 -3.46 -9.93
N ASN A 242 16.14 -4.18 -10.10
CA ASN A 242 15.91 -5.52 -9.57
C ASN A 242 16.86 -6.56 -10.17
N ARG A 243 17.37 -6.36 -11.40
CA ARG A 243 18.42 -7.20 -12.00
C ARG A 243 19.70 -7.28 -11.17
N GLN A 244 19.91 -6.35 -10.23
CA GLN A 244 21.07 -6.34 -9.34
C GLN A 244 20.91 -7.24 -8.10
N PHE A 245 19.74 -7.86 -7.92
CA PHE A 245 19.43 -8.77 -6.83
C PHE A 245 19.28 -10.21 -7.33
N LYS A 246 19.45 -11.17 -6.42
CA LYS A 246 19.09 -12.56 -6.71
C LYS A 246 17.56 -12.66 -6.84
N LYS A 247 17.07 -13.55 -7.71
CA LYS A 247 15.62 -13.73 -7.93
C LYS A 247 14.88 -14.30 -6.71
N GLU A 248 15.59 -14.98 -5.82
CA GLU A 248 15.04 -15.67 -4.66
C GLU A 248 15.74 -15.19 -3.39
N SER A 249 14.97 -14.99 -2.33
CA SER A 249 15.46 -14.59 -1.02
C SER A 249 14.41 -14.78 0.06
N SER A 250 14.83 -14.76 1.32
CA SER A 250 13.89 -14.73 2.45
C SER A 250 13.31 -13.35 2.65
N VAL A 251 14.11 -12.30 2.51
CA VAL A 251 13.65 -10.91 2.58
C VAL A 251 14.13 -10.17 1.34
N PHE A 252 13.22 -9.46 0.67
CA PHE A 252 13.53 -8.49 -0.36
C PHE A 252 12.79 -7.19 -0.05
N ALA A 253 13.48 -6.07 -0.11
CA ALA A 253 12.89 -4.75 0.01
C ALA A 253 13.31 -3.89 -1.17
N TYR A 254 12.35 -3.17 -1.74
CA TYR A 254 12.54 -2.11 -2.72
C TYR A 254 11.86 -0.85 -2.20
N ILE A 255 12.61 0.25 -2.15
CA ILE A 255 12.12 1.55 -1.73
C ILE A 255 12.32 2.53 -2.88
N ASN A 256 11.21 3.13 -3.28
CA ASN A 256 11.15 4.26 -4.18
C ASN A 256 11.13 5.53 -3.33
N MET A 257 12.33 6.05 -3.04
CA MET A 257 12.54 7.27 -2.23
C MET A 257 11.71 8.47 -2.68
N PRO A 258 11.59 8.78 -4.00
CA PRO A 258 10.66 9.74 -4.54
C PRO A 258 9.24 9.70 -3.96
N ALA A 259 8.64 8.51 -4.02
CA ALA A 259 7.29 8.28 -3.60
C ALA A 259 7.19 8.26 -2.07
N LEU A 260 8.21 7.70 -1.40
CA LEU A 260 8.27 7.64 0.06
C LEU A 260 8.45 9.04 0.68
N PHE A 261 9.26 9.92 0.08
CA PHE A 261 9.50 11.27 0.57
C PHE A 261 8.20 12.02 0.80
N ARG A 262 7.25 11.93 -0.15
CA ARG A 262 5.91 12.52 -0.01
C ARG A 262 5.15 11.97 1.19
N SER A 263 5.13 10.64 1.35
CA SER A 263 4.47 9.99 2.49
C SER A 263 5.04 10.45 3.83
N VAL A 264 6.38 10.51 3.92
CA VAL A 264 7.06 10.95 5.14
C VAL A 264 6.82 12.44 5.39
N TYR A 265 6.85 13.26 4.34
CA TYR A 265 6.62 14.70 4.42
C TYR A 265 5.23 15.04 4.96
N LEU A 266 4.18 14.35 4.47
CA LEU A 266 2.80 14.58 4.91
C LEU A 266 2.55 14.19 6.38
N LEU A 267 3.32 13.23 6.92
CA LEU A 267 3.22 12.76 8.30
C LEU A 267 4.15 13.48 9.27
N ALA A 268 5.11 14.23 8.75
CA ALA A 268 6.12 14.91 9.54
C ALA A 268 5.57 16.15 10.25
N ASP A 269 6.09 16.42 11.45
CA ASP A 269 5.87 17.69 12.12
C ASP A 269 6.49 18.87 11.33
N GLU A 270 6.11 20.10 11.69
CA GLU A 270 6.54 21.30 10.97
C GLU A 270 8.07 21.44 10.88
N LYS A 271 8.77 21.23 12.00
CA LYS A 271 10.22 21.33 12.07
C LYS A 271 10.88 20.31 11.14
N THR A 272 10.39 19.08 11.14
CA THR A 272 10.88 17.99 10.30
C THR A 272 10.60 18.29 8.83
N ARG A 273 9.42 18.81 8.48
CA ARG A 273 9.09 19.25 7.12
C ARG A 273 10.05 20.32 6.61
N GLN A 274 10.38 21.32 7.43
CA GLN A 274 11.36 22.35 7.05
C GLN A 274 12.74 21.73 6.75
N GLN A 275 13.20 20.80 7.59
CA GLN A 275 14.46 20.09 7.37
C GLN A 275 14.43 19.20 6.13
N MET A 276 13.33 18.50 5.88
CA MET A 276 13.14 17.68 4.69
C MET A 276 13.17 18.50 3.41
N THR A 277 12.47 19.65 3.38
CA THR A 277 12.50 20.57 2.23
C THR A 277 13.91 21.10 1.99
N ALA A 278 14.61 21.55 3.04
CA ALA A 278 15.96 22.09 2.91
C ALA A 278 16.97 21.06 2.39
N ASN A 279 16.73 19.76 2.61
CA ASN A 279 17.62 18.67 2.23
C ASN A 279 17.03 17.76 1.15
N GLU A 280 15.99 18.19 0.44
CA GLU A 280 15.25 17.35 -0.52
C GLU A 280 16.20 16.72 -1.55
N ASP A 281 17.10 17.51 -2.13
CA ASP A 281 18.10 17.06 -3.11
C ASP A 281 18.95 15.88 -2.61
N PHE A 282 19.37 15.91 -1.34
CA PHE A 282 20.16 14.85 -0.73
C PHE A 282 19.35 13.58 -0.45
N ILE A 283 18.03 13.72 -0.28
CA ILE A 283 17.14 12.59 -0.03
C ILE A 283 16.76 11.91 -1.35
N ILE A 284 16.45 12.70 -2.38
CA ILE A 284 15.93 12.18 -3.65
C ILE A 284 17.04 11.72 -4.61
N CYS A 285 18.29 12.16 -4.42
CA CYS A 285 19.42 11.73 -5.27
C CYS A 285 19.73 10.24 -5.17
N PHE A 286 19.14 9.53 -4.21
CA PHE A 286 19.13 8.07 -4.13
C PHE A 286 17.74 7.52 -4.43
N PRO A 287 17.26 7.58 -5.69
CA PRO A 287 15.85 7.30 -5.99
C PRO A 287 15.43 5.86 -5.71
N GLN A 288 16.38 4.92 -5.74
CA GLN A 288 16.12 3.50 -5.56
C GLN A 288 17.06 2.94 -4.50
N PHE A 289 16.44 2.40 -3.46
CA PHE A 289 17.13 1.66 -2.42
C PHE A 289 16.57 0.23 -2.39
N GLY A 290 17.46 -0.74 -2.22
CA GLY A 290 17.07 -2.13 -2.13
C GLY A 290 17.89 -2.88 -1.11
N PHE A 291 17.26 -3.84 -0.46
CA PHE A 291 17.85 -4.66 0.58
C PHE A 291 17.38 -6.10 0.42
N GLN A 292 18.30 -7.05 0.58
CA GLN A 292 18.01 -8.47 0.44
C GLN A 292 18.72 -9.27 1.53
N LEU A 293 17.99 -10.21 2.14
CA LEU A 293 18.52 -11.21 3.07
C LEU A 293 18.28 -12.61 2.52
N THR A 294 19.34 -13.42 2.51
CA THR A 294 19.30 -14.83 2.10
C THR A 294 19.93 -15.67 3.22
N PRO A 295 19.29 -16.74 3.70
CA PRO A 295 19.84 -17.56 4.77
C PRO A 295 21.20 -18.13 4.40
N ASP A 296 22.10 -18.18 5.36
CA ASP A 296 23.41 -18.80 5.25
C ASP A 296 23.84 -19.32 6.63
N ASP A 297 23.61 -20.60 6.87
CA ASP A 297 23.75 -21.24 8.18
C ASP A 297 23.00 -20.48 9.29
N GLN A 298 23.73 -19.94 10.28
CA GLN A 298 23.17 -19.17 11.40
C GLN A 298 23.07 -17.67 11.11
N LEU A 299 23.45 -17.22 9.91
CA LEU A 299 23.47 -15.81 9.50
C LEU A 299 22.57 -15.57 8.29
N PHE A 300 22.37 -14.30 7.95
CA PHE A 300 21.89 -13.93 6.63
C PHE A 300 23.04 -13.37 5.81
N LYS A 301 23.18 -13.84 4.56
CA LYS A 301 23.82 -13.06 3.51
C LYS A 301 22.97 -11.83 3.23
N SER A 302 23.59 -10.67 3.36
CA SER A 302 22.95 -9.37 3.23
C SER A 302 23.47 -8.63 2.02
N ARG A 303 22.55 -8.03 1.26
CA ARG A 303 22.89 -7.20 0.11
C ARG A 303 22.09 -5.92 0.13
N ILE A 304 22.78 -4.79 0.04
CA ILE A 304 22.21 -3.46 -0.15
C ILE A 304 22.61 -2.98 -1.53
N VAL A 305 21.67 -2.40 -2.28
CA VAL A 305 21.95 -1.72 -3.53
C VAL A 305 21.30 -0.34 -3.48
N VAL A 306 22.07 0.69 -3.80
CA VAL A 306 21.60 2.07 -3.86
C VAL A 306 22.09 2.70 -5.16
N ASN A 307 21.19 3.30 -5.93
CA ASN A 307 21.55 4.04 -7.13
C ASN A 307 21.63 5.53 -6.82
N TYR A 308 22.73 6.19 -7.16
CA TYR A 308 22.79 7.65 -7.19
C TYR A 308 22.36 8.18 -8.56
N GLN A 309 21.57 9.24 -8.57
CA GLN A 309 21.19 10.00 -9.75
C GLN A 309 21.17 11.50 -9.42
N ASP A 310 21.52 12.33 -10.41
CA ASP A 310 21.43 13.79 -10.27
C ASP A 310 19.97 14.20 -9.93
N PRO A 311 19.73 15.01 -8.88
CA PRO A 311 18.40 15.44 -8.49
C PRO A 311 17.56 16.06 -9.62
N LYS A 312 18.18 16.72 -10.60
CA LYS A 312 17.48 17.28 -11.76
C LYS A 312 16.94 16.19 -12.68
N VAL A 313 17.72 15.14 -12.91
CA VAL A 313 17.29 13.96 -13.69
C VAL A 313 16.15 13.25 -12.96
N VAL A 314 16.32 13.06 -11.66
CA VAL A 314 15.33 12.47 -10.76
C VAL A 314 13.98 13.20 -10.87
N ARG A 315 13.97 14.54 -10.79
CA ARG A 315 12.74 15.36 -10.97
C ARG A 315 12.12 15.27 -12.36
N SER A 316 12.94 15.15 -13.41
CA SER A 316 12.45 15.06 -14.80
C SER A 316 11.70 13.74 -15.08
N LYS A 317 12.01 12.67 -14.34
CA LYS A 317 11.36 11.36 -14.50
C LYS A 317 10.05 11.31 -13.71
N ALA A 318 8.98 11.86 -14.30
CA ALA A 318 7.52 11.64 -14.14
C ALA A 318 6.84 11.21 -12.80
N HIS A 319 7.52 10.75 -11.75
CA HIS A 319 6.95 10.34 -10.47
C HIS A 319 7.05 11.42 -9.37
N PHE A 320 7.68 12.56 -9.70
CA PHE A 320 8.02 13.70 -8.84
C PHE A 320 7.35 15.01 -9.21
N ASN A 321 6.08 15.00 -9.64
CA ASN A 321 5.36 16.28 -9.67
C ASN A 321 5.11 16.72 -8.20
N LEU A 322 6.14 17.32 -7.60
CA LEU A 322 6.20 17.89 -6.24
C LEU A 322 5.72 19.35 -6.27
N ASP A 323 5.58 19.95 -7.45
CA ASP A 323 5.12 21.33 -7.64
C ASP A 323 3.71 21.56 -7.05
N THR A 324 2.95 20.49 -6.79
CA THR A 324 1.65 20.56 -6.10
C THR A 324 1.73 20.45 -4.57
N LEU A 325 2.90 20.10 -3.99
CA LEU A 325 3.05 19.92 -2.53
C LEU A 325 3.37 21.21 -1.80
N TYR A 326 4.12 22.09 -2.45
CA TYR A 326 4.35 23.43 -1.99
C TYR A 326 3.26 24.29 -2.62
N GLY A 327 2.35 24.84 -1.81
CA GLY A 327 1.39 25.82 -2.31
C GLY A 327 2.10 26.92 -3.12
N PRO A 328 1.39 27.64 -4.01
CA PRO A 328 2.01 28.56 -4.96
C PRO A 328 3.06 29.44 -4.26
N SER A 329 4.28 29.40 -4.80
CA SER A 329 5.40 30.15 -4.25
C SER A 329 5.04 31.64 -4.23
N GLN A 330 5.58 32.42 -3.29
CA GLN A 330 5.28 33.87 -3.23
C GLN A 330 5.75 34.66 -4.47
N GLN A 331 6.41 34.02 -5.45
CA GLN A 331 6.69 34.62 -6.76
C GLN A 331 5.53 34.46 -7.76
N ASP A 332 4.53 33.63 -7.49
CA ASP A 332 3.34 33.46 -8.34
C ASP A 332 2.22 34.48 -8.02
N ALA A 333 2.39 35.31 -6.98
CA ALA A 333 1.41 36.30 -6.53
C ALA A 333 1.23 37.49 -7.49
N THR A 334 2.03 37.59 -8.56
CA THR A 334 1.94 38.66 -9.57
C THR A 334 1.44 38.18 -10.93
N ARG A 335 1.10 36.89 -11.11
CA ARG A 335 0.39 36.44 -12.31
C ARG A 335 -1.11 36.69 -12.13
N PRO A 336 -1.79 37.36 -13.08
CA PRO A 336 -3.24 37.43 -13.07
C PRO A 336 -3.81 36.01 -12.99
N ALA A 337 -4.81 35.81 -12.13
CA ALA A 337 -5.49 34.54 -11.85
C ALA A 337 -6.11 33.84 -13.09
N ALA A 338 -5.92 34.38 -14.30
CA ALA A 338 -6.39 33.83 -15.57
C ALA A 338 -5.40 32.87 -16.26
N SER A 339 -4.17 32.65 -15.76
CA SER A 339 -3.16 31.83 -16.48
C SER A 339 -2.77 30.47 -15.89
N LEU A 340 -3.44 29.98 -14.82
CA LEU A 340 -3.15 28.66 -14.23
C LEU A 340 -4.15 27.54 -14.62
N VAL A 341 -5.07 27.78 -15.55
CA VAL A 341 -5.92 26.74 -16.14
C VAL A 341 -5.49 26.47 -17.57
N SER A 342 -4.34 25.86 -17.74
CA SER A 342 -3.89 25.35 -19.03
C SER A 342 -3.20 24.01 -18.79
N GLY A 343 -4.01 22.96 -18.62
CA GLY A 343 -3.51 21.59 -18.55
C GLY A 343 -4.53 20.54 -18.12
N LYS A 344 -5.38 20.84 -17.13
CA LYS A 344 -6.44 19.92 -16.66
C LYS A 344 -7.80 20.39 -17.17
N ASP A 345 -8.57 19.47 -17.78
CA ASP A 345 -9.95 19.74 -18.16
C ASP A 345 -10.74 20.06 -16.88
N VAL A 346 -11.58 21.11 -16.89
CA VAL A 346 -12.41 21.49 -15.73
C VAL A 346 -13.43 20.41 -15.35
N PHE A 347 -13.58 19.40 -16.21
CA PHE A 347 -14.39 18.21 -15.95
C PHE A 347 -13.55 16.98 -15.54
N ASP A 348 -12.25 17.14 -15.33
CA ASP A 348 -11.41 16.09 -14.74
C ASP A 348 -11.69 16.03 -13.23
N VAL A 349 -12.49 15.03 -12.84
CA VAL A 349 -12.95 14.88 -11.46
C VAL A 349 -11.87 14.18 -10.64
N GLU A 350 -11.49 14.81 -9.54
CA GLU A 350 -10.55 14.24 -8.57
C GLU A 350 -11.00 12.86 -8.09
N ALA A 351 -10.03 12.03 -7.71
CA ALA A 351 -10.29 10.66 -7.31
C ALA A 351 -11.06 10.64 -5.99
N ILE A 352 -12.32 10.22 -6.05
CA ILE A 352 -13.20 10.12 -4.87
C ILE A 352 -13.09 8.72 -4.29
N PHE A 353 -12.67 8.66 -3.02
CA PHE A 353 -12.54 7.43 -2.26
C PHE A 353 -13.50 7.46 -1.07
N PRO A 354 -14.69 6.85 -1.19
CA PRO A 354 -15.61 6.75 -0.07
C PRO A 354 -15.05 5.80 1.00
N ASP A 355 -14.87 6.31 2.22
CA ASP A 355 -14.53 5.51 3.40
C ASP A 355 -15.62 4.47 3.72
N ASP A 356 -16.89 4.81 3.44
CA ASP A 356 -18.03 3.90 3.52
C ASP A 356 -18.60 3.61 2.12
N LEU A 357 -18.29 2.42 1.60
CA LEU A 357 -18.77 1.97 0.29
C LEU A 357 -20.26 1.62 0.26
N ASN A 358 -20.93 1.50 1.42
CA ASN A 358 -22.38 1.35 1.49
C ASN A 358 -23.10 2.69 1.54
N ALA A 359 -22.37 3.79 1.71
CA ALA A 359 -22.98 5.10 1.71
C ALA A 359 -23.70 5.33 0.38
N ARG A 360 -24.87 5.98 0.45
CA ARG A 360 -25.59 6.45 -0.73
C ARG A 360 -25.01 7.75 -1.28
N GLU A 361 -24.13 8.38 -0.50
CA GLU A 361 -23.57 9.69 -0.77
C GLU A 361 -22.18 9.78 -0.13
N TYR A 362 -21.24 10.40 -0.83
CA TYR A 362 -19.94 10.83 -0.33
C TYR A 362 -19.91 12.35 -0.24
N THR A 363 -19.32 12.86 0.84
CA THR A 363 -19.07 14.29 1.03
C THR A 363 -17.63 14.53 1.46
N SER A 364 -16.98 15.53 0.87
CA SER A 364 -15.70 16.06 1.36
C SER A 364 -15.84 17.53 1.74
N THR A 365 -14.98 18.02 2.63
CA THR A 365 -14.97 19.40 3.08
C THR A 365 -13.63 20.05 2.83
N TYR A 366 -13.62 21.37 2.65
CA TYR A 366 -12.42 22.19 2.71
C TYR A 366 -11.83 22.19 4.14
N THR A 367 -10.61 22.74 4.27
CA THR A 367 -9.90 22.86 5.57
C THR A 367 -10.66 23.68 6.60
N ASP A 368 -11.55 24.58 6.17
CA ASP A 368 -12.42 25.40 7.03
C ASP A 368 -13.76 24.72 7.37
N GLY A 369 -13.97 23.48 6.91
CA GLY A 369 -15.18 22.69 7.14
C GLY A 369 -16.32 22.95 6.15
N THR A 370 -16.16 23.87 5.19
CA THR A 370 -17.19 24.10 4.16
C THR A 370 -17.26 22.92 3.19
N LEU A 371 -18.46 22.61 2.68
CA LEU A 371 -18.68 21.48 1.77
C LEU A 371 -17.91 21.71 0.46
N HIS A 372 -17.05 20.76 0.09
CA HIS A 372 -16.25 20.81 -1.13
C HIS A 372 -16.87 19.94 -2.24
N ILE A 373 -17.11 18.65 -1.96
CA ILE A 373 -17.67 17.70 -2.93
C ILE A 373 -18.89 17.01 -2.33
N ARG A 374 -19.88 16.75 -3.19
CA ARG A 374 -21.00 15.83 -2.92
C ARG A 374 -21.19 14.89 -4.10
N MET A 375 -21.21 13.58 -3.84
CA MET A 375 -21.32 12.54 -4.86
C MET A 375 -22.31 11.46 -4.45
N ASP A 376 -23.32 11.19 -5.29
CA ASP A 376 -24.20 10.03 -5.12
C ASP A 376 -23.41 8.73 -5.43
N LEU A 377 -23.59 7.72 -4.58
CA LEU A 377 -22.92 6.42 -4.67
C LEU A 377 -23.92 5.28 -4.80
N LYS A 378 -23.49 4.22 -5.50
CA LYS A 378 -24.19 2.94 -5.55
C LYS A 378 -23.19 1.80 -5.54
N ASN A 379 -23.26 0.93 -4.52
CA ASN A 379 -22.34 -0.20 -4.33
C ASN A 379 -20.86 0.21 -4.36
N GLY A 380 -20.52 1.31 -3.68
CA GLY A 380 -19.16 1.84 -3.62
C GLY A 380 -18.66 2.52 -4.90
N GLN A 381 -19.48 2.65 -5.94
CA GLN A 381 -19.14 3.32 -7.20
C GLN A 381 -19.87 4.67 -7.33
N LYS A 382 -19.25 5.64 -8.02
CA LYS A 382 -19.90 6.90 -8.39
C LYS A 382 -21.10 6.60 -9.27
N HIS A 383 -22.29 6.95 -8.80
CA HIS A 383 -23.53 6.63 -9.48
C HIS A 383 -24.66 7.56 -9.07
N GLY A 384 -24.96 8.52 -9.94
CA GLY A 384 -25.96 9.56 -9.67
C GLY A 384 -25.36 10.93 -9.90
N ARG A 385 -25.73 11.91 -9.07
CA ARG A 385 -25.34 13.30 -9.22
C ARG A 385 -23.98 13.55 -8.59
N TYR A 386 -23.24 14.46 -9.20
CA TYR A 386 -21.99 15.01 -8.69
C TYR A 386 -22.10 16.52 -8.57
N PHE A 387 -21.59 17.06 -7.48
CA PHE A 387 -21.42 18.48 -7.24
C PHE A 387 -20.04 18.75 -6.64
N GLU A 388 -19.37 19.76 -7.18
CA GLU A 388 -18.21 20.41 -6.60
C GLU A 388 -18.61 21.85 -6.28
N TYR A 389 -18.20 22.37 -5.14
CA TYR A 389 -18.58 23.69 -4.64
C TYR A 389 -17.34 24.56 -4.46
N TYR A 390 -17.49 25.87 -4.63
CA TYR A 390 -16.52 26.85 -4.13
C TYR A 390 -16.60 26.96 -2.60
N LYS A 391 -15.58 27.53 -1.96
CA LYS A 391 -15.61 27.87 -0.52
C LYS A 391 -16.79 28.76 -0.11
N SER A 392 -17.33 29.54 -1.05
CA SER A 392 -18.55 30.33 -0.84
C SER A 392 -19.83 29.49 -0.73
N GLY A 393 -19.77 28.20 -1.06
CA GLY A 393 -20.91 27.30 -1.21
C GLY A 393 -21.58 27.34 -2.58
N ALA A 394 -21.13 28.22 -3.49
CA ALA A 394 -21.63 28.25 -4.88
C ALA A 394 -21.21 26.98 -5.63
N VAL A 395 -22.07 26.45 -6.50
CA VAL A 395 -21.76 25.26 -7.30
C VAL A 395 -20.70 25.62 -8.34
N LYS A 396 -19.54 24.97 -8.27
CA LYS A 396 -18.45 25.10 -9.23
C LYS A 396 -18.64 24.15 -10.40
N VAL A 397 -18.81 22.86 -10.15
CA VAL A 397 -19.06 21.83 -11.17
C VAL A 397 -20.29 21.02 -10.80
N LYS A 398 -21.10 20.63 -11.78
CA LYS A 398 -22.10 19.58 -11.59
C LYS A 398 -22.21 18.67 -12.81
N GLY A 399 -22.51 17.41 -12.53
CA GLY A 399 -22.61 16.37 -13.55
C GLY A 399 -23.28 15.12 -13.03
N ARG A 400 -23.19 14.05 -13.83
CA ARG A 400 -23.69 12.73 -13.42
C ARG A 400 -22.65 11.66 -13.69
N PHE A 401 -22.66 10.65 -12.84
CA PHE A 401 -21.92 9.42 -13.01
C PHE A 401 -22.85 8.23 -13.18
N LYS A 402 -22.41 7.24 -13.95
CA LYS A 402 -23.04 5.93 -14.04
C LYS A 402 -21.95 4.86 -14.03
N LYS A 403 -21.81 4.16 -12.90
CA LYS A 403 -20.80 3.10 -12.73
C LYS A 403 -19.37 3.64 -12.92
N ASP A 404 -19.01 4.67 -12.16
CA ASP A 404 -17.71 5.36 -12.19
C ASP A 404 -17.38 6.16 -13.46
N GLU A 405 -18.20 6.07 -14.51
CA GLU A 405 -18.06 6.84 -15.74
C GLU A 405 -18.89 8.13 -15.72
N GLN A 406 -18.30 9.23 -16.19
CA GLN A 406 -19.02 10.48 -16.40
C GLN A 406 -20.06 10.28 -17.50
N THR A 407 -21.28 10.75 -17.26
CA THR A 407 -22.38 10.65 -18.25
C THR A 407 -23.19 11.93 -18.28
N GLY A 408 -23.75 12.22 -19.44
CA GLY A 408 -24.66 13.35 -19.61
C GLY A 408 -23.93 14.68 -19.68
N THR A 409 -24.68 15.76 -19.48
CA THR A 409 -24.12 17.12 -19.61
C THR A 409 -23.52 17.59 -18.30
N TRP A 410 -22.21 17.76 -18.31
CA TRP A 410 -21.43 18.39 -17.25
C TRP A 410 -21.39 19.89 -17.45
N ARG A 411 -21.46 20.64 -16.35
CA ARG A 411 -21.51 22.11 -16.34
C ARG A 411 -20.54 22.68 -15.32
N TYR A 412 -19.83 23.71 -15.73
CA TYR A 412 -18.89 24.48 -14.92
C TYR A 412 -19.35 25.94 -14.83
N TYR A 413 -19.35 26.48 -13.63
CA TYR A 413 -19.83 27.82 -13.29
C TYR A 413 -18.72 28.65 -12.68
N ASP A 414 -18.82 29.98 -12.75
CA ASP A 414 -18.01 30.90 -11.95
C ASP A 414 -18.55 31.05 -10.51
N PRO A 415 -17.82 31.73 -9.60
CA PRO A 415 -18.28 31.96 -8.22
C PRO A 415 -19.59 32.74 -8.10
N GLU A 416 -19.93 33.54 -9.12
CA GLU A 416 -21.17 34.31 -9.22
C GLU A 416 -22.35 33.46 -9.74
N GLY A 417 -22.10 32.22 -10.19
CA GLY A 417 -23.09 31.27 -10.66
C GLY A 417 -23.38 31.32 -12.16
N ASN A 418 -22.61 32.06 -12.95
CA ASN A 418 -22.73 32.10 -14.40
C ASN A 418 -22.09 30.85 -15.02
N LEU A 419 -22.76 30.27 -16.01
CA LEU A 419 -22.27 29.08 -16.72
C LEU A 419 -21.11 29.45 -17.64
N LEU A 420 -19.90 28.97 -17.34
CA LEU A 420 -18.70 29.20 -18.15
C LEU A 420 -18.52 28.12 -19.22
N ARG A 421 -18.80 26.85 -18.89
CA ARG A 421 -18.57 25.73 -19.81
C ARG A 421 -19.58 24.61 -19.62
N LYS A 422 -19.91 23.92 -20.71
CA LYS A 422 -20.64 22.64 -20.69
C LYS A 422 -19.98 21.62 -21.60
N LYS A 423 -20.02 20.35 -21.24
CA LYS A 423 -19.52 19.22 -22.05
C LYS A 423 -20.46 18.04 -21.91
N GLN A 424 -20.70 17.34 -23.02
CA GLN A 424 -21.46 16.11 -23.05
C GLN A 424 -20.48 14.93 -22.99
N PHE A 425 -20.74 13.99 -22.08
CA PHE A 425 -20.02 12.72 -21.94
C PHE A 425 -20.95 11.56 -22.24
#